data_AF-A0A2G7ENZ8-F1
#
_entry.id   AF-A0A2G7ENZ8-F1
#
_cell.length_a   1.000
_cell.length_b   1.000
_cell.length_c   1.000
_cell.angle_alpha   90.00
_cell.angle_beta   90.00
_cell.angle_gamma   90.00
#
_symmetry.space_group_name_H-M   'P 1'
#
loop_
_entity.id
_entity.type
_entity.pdbx_description
1 polymer ?
#
loop_
_entity_poly.entity_id
_entity_poly.type
_entity_poly.pdbx_seq_one_letter_code
_entity_poly.pdbx_strand_id
1 'polypeptide(L)'
;MILNLPLLAVLSGVWVTWAAPSPNCLSGSSFDTCCSNRDAVGKGTVDGVVMNYACGTYAKDETVGFGTVHKGAANAKECAGLCASDASCQAGFWSKVGSKCYLLNGSGYKTYHNKGTFLLFEKTTEEPGSVDECKDRVDSATSQCNAEKDRIKQQGSQLLQKCQDEKDQAIAGAGSKCEAEKDAIRKENAQLAEQASKQCEADKNQALTQAGSKCEVEKDAIRKENAQLAEQATKQCEADKDQLRQQAATAASEYEKKIADLQAQLTQCQANVPTAKPIPAIDPNCESNSWVNMCSSCSQDTFVIDGKEFKKKCGVRTVGAREEQWLYRASLIACMKECATRGDCLGVGWRPTEGINGIPTAQGVIQGNFNNFEGHWIVDGHSIQFRGNFSQSVEQFQSGNATLKYDTIEDLVGSYVIDTAQTPSHVGNSDVVLSLANHAGKKVKITGSLSFPISERSTLTGQGIWIIQHD
;
A
#
# COMPACT_ATOMS: atom_id res chain seq x y z
N MET A 1 -1.47 -31.33 43.36
CA MET A 1 -0.92 -32.61 43.87
C MET A 1 0.00 -32.26 45.02
N ILE A 2 -0.30 -32.79 46.20
CA ILE A 2 0.38 -32.50 47.47
C ILE A 2 1.82 -33.00 47.40
N LEU A 3 2.79 -32.15 47.75
CA LEU A 3 4.19 -32.50 47.96
C LEU A 3 4.31 -33.49 49.13
N ASN A 4 5.15 -34.52 48.97
CA ASN A 4 5.66 -35.30 50.09
C ASN A 4 7.15 -35.58 49.88
N LEU A 5 7.98 -34.95 50.70
CA LEU A 5 9.39 -35.27 50.91
C LEU A 5 9.50 -36.17 52.15
N PRO A 6 10.50 -37.07 52.22
CA PRO A 6 11.12 -37.40 53.49
C PRO A 6 12.62 -37.10 53.51
N LEU A 7 13.02 -36.48 54.62
CA LEU A 7 14.37 -36.36 55.15
C LEU A 7 15.02 -37.75 55.35
N LEU A 8 16.34 -37.82 55.16
CA LEU A 8 17.20 -38.80 55.82
C LEU A 8 18.44 -38.09 56.39
N ALA A 9 18.57 -38.19 57.71
CA ALA A 9 19.67 -37.71 58.53
C ALA A 9 20.87 -38.66 58.45
N VAL A 10 22.10 -38.11 58.54
CA VAL A 10 23.28 -38.88 58.91
C VAL A 10 24.08 -38.11 59.97
N LEU A 11 24.37 -38.84 61.05
CA LEU A 11 24.97 -38.44 62.30
C LEU A 11 26.44 -38.02 62.18
N SER A 12 26.77 -36.86 62.73
CA SER A 12 28.14 -36.45 63.07
C SER A 12 28.54 -37.04 64.43
N GLY A 13 29.38 -38.08 64.42
CA GLY A 13 30.03 -38.61 65.61
C GLY A 13 31.30 -37.81 65.94
N VAL A 14 31.30 -37.17 67.10
CA VAL A 14 32.47 -36.50 67.71
C VAL A 14 33.39 -37.57 68.31
N TRP A 15 34.67 -37.56 67.93
CA TRP A 15 35.73 -38.20 68.71
C TRP A 15 36.70 -37.12 69.17
N VAL A 16 36.75 -36.91 70.49
CA VAL A 16 37.78 -36.13 71.17
C VAL A 16 38.98 -37.05 71.33
N THR A 17 40.05 -36.82 70.58
CA THR A 17 41.33 -37.50 70.79
C THR A 17 42.23 -36.65 71.70
N TRP A 18 42.71 -37.30 72.75
CA TRP A 18 43.73 -36.79 73.65
C TRP A 18 45.02 -36.52 72.86
N ALA A 19 45.61 -35.34 73.04
CA ALA A 19 46.84 -34.95 72.36
C ALA A 19 48.00 -35.83 72.83
N ALA A 20 48.46 -36.72 71.93
CA ALA A 20 49.73 -37.40 72.03
C ALA A 20 50.89 -36.37 72.09
N PRO A 21 52.02 -36.70 72.74
CA PRO A 21 53.22 -35.86 72.67
C PRO A 21 53.58 -35.64 71.20
N SER A 22 53.74 -34.38 70.81
CA SER A 22 53.90 -33.97 69.41
C SER A 22 55.02 -34.76 68.71
N PRO A 23 54.72 -35.49 67.62
CA PRO A 23 55.69 -36.32 66.94
C PRO A 23 56.67 -35.45 66.14
N ASN A 24 57.96 -35.61 66.43
CA ASN A 24 59.10 -35.13 65.65
C ASN A 24 59.02 -33.67 65.17
N CYS A 25 59.19 -32.71 66.07
CA CYS A 25 59.48 -31.31 65.74
C CYS A 25 60.52 -31.10 64.62
N LEU A 26 61.49 -32.00 64.55
CA LEU A 26 62.58 -31.94 63.58
C LEU A 26 62.23 -32.59 62.23
N SER A 27 60.99 -33.04 62.01
CA SER A 27 60.52 -33.65 60.74
C SER A 27 60.13 -32.62 59.66
N GLY A 28 60.00 -31.34 60.02
CA GLY A 28 59.70 -30.23 59.09
C GLY A 28 58.48 -29.41 59.46
N SER A 29 57.96 -29.57 60.68
CA SER A 29 56.88 -28.72 61.22
C SER A 29 57.39 -27.30 61.49
N SER A 30 56.51 -26.31 61.34
CA SER A 30 56.85 -24.91 61.64
C SER A 30 57.20 -24.76 63.13
N PHE A 31 58.03 -23.78 63.50
CA PHE A 31 58.41 -23.58 64.90
C PHE A 31 57.22 -23.42 65.84
N ASP A 32 56.13 -22.75 65.41
CA ASP A 32 54.95 -22.60 66.27
C ASP A 32 54.15 -23.90 66.35
N THR A 33 54.11 -24.71 65.28
CA THR A 33 53.50 -26.05 65.30
C THR A 33 54.28 -27.01 66.19
N CYS A 34 55.61 -26.92 66.17
CA CYS A 34 56.51 -27.74 66.96
C CYS A 34 56.56 -27.31 68.44
N CYS A 35 56.79 -26.02 68.69
CA CYS A 35 56.94 -25.45 70.03
C CYS A 35 55.68 -24.67 70.46
N SER A 36 54.48 -25.18 70.15
CA SER A 36 53.21 -24.62 70.64
C SER A 36 53.20 -24.54 72.17
N ASN A 37 53.77 -25.56 72.82
CA ASN A 37 54.15 -25.51 74.23
C ASN A 37 55.65 -25.15 74.33
N ARG A 38 55.98 -24.05 75.03
CA ARG A 38 57.36 -23.58 75.19
C ARG A 38 58.20 -24.45 76.12
N ASP A 39 57.57 -25.37 76.84
CA ASP A 39 58.22 -26.36 77.70
C ASP A 39 58.28 -27.74 77.01
N ALA A 40 57.88 -27.85 75.73
CA ALA A 40 57.91 -29.11 75.01
C ALA A 40 59.33 -29.64 74.82
N VAL A 41 59.51 -30.91 75.16
CA VAL A 41 60.72 -31.68 74.88
C VAL A 41 60.33 -32.94 74.12
N GLY A 42 61.24 -33.46 73.32
CA GLY A 42 60.99 -34.71 72.62
C GLY A 42 62.18 -35.20 71.84
N LYS A 43 61.94 -36.22 71.03
CA LYS A 43 62.93 -36.80 70.12
C LYS A 43 62.52 -36.55 68.68
N GLY A 44 63.50 -36.46 67.80
CA GLY A 44 63.29 -36.40 66.36
C GLY A 44 64.49 -36.93 65.60
N THR A 45 64.24 -37.55 64.47
CA THR A 45 65.31 -38.02 63.57
C THR A 45 65.48 -37.02 62.44
N VAL A 46 66.72 -36.57 62.22
CA VAL A 46 67.11 -35.69 61.10
C VAL A 46 68.27 -36.34 60.38
N ASP A 47 68.11 -36.57 59.08
CA ASP A 47 69.14 -37.17 58.21
C ASP A 47 69.77 -38.45 58.79
N GLY A 48 68.95 -39.29 59.43
CA GLY A 48 69.37 -40.55 60.04
C GLY A 48 69.96 -40.43 61.45
N VAL A 49 70.12 -39.21 61.98
CA VAL A 49 70.62 -38.96 63.34
C VAL A 49 69.44 -38.68 64.27
N VAL A 50 69.34 -39.43 65.37
CA VAL A 50 68.36 -39.15 66.42
C VAL A 50 68.86 -37.98 67.27
N MET A 51 67.98 -37.02 67.52
CA MET A 51 68.25 -35.84 68.33
C MET A 51 67.16 -35.66 69.38
N ASN A 52 67.57 -35.27 70.58
CA ASN A 52 66.66 -34.70 71.57
C ASN A 52 66.44 -33.24 71.23
N TYR A 53 65.22 -32.74 71.39
CA TYR A 53 64.92 -31.31 71.26
C TYR A 53 64.24 -30.76 72.50
N ALA A 54 64.47 -29.48 72.75
CA ALA A 54 63.83 -28.72 73.82
C ALA A 54 63.43 -27.33 73.34
N CYS A 55 62.14 -27.03 73.43
CA CYS A 55 61.58 -25.71 73.14
C CYS A 55 61.93 -24.71 74.26
N GLY A 56 61.91 -23.41 73.95
CA GLY A 56 62.15 -22.34 74.93
C GLY A 56 63.57 -22.28 75.48
N THR A 57 64.49 -23.05 74.88
CA THR A 57 65.81 -23.34 75.44
C THR A 57 66.89 -23.00 74.41
N TYR A 58 67.96 -22.36 74.87
CA TYR A 58 69.18 -22.12 74.09
C TYR A 58 70.40 -22.59 74.87
N ALA A 59 71.55 -22.70 74.23
CA ALA A 59 72.79 -23.13 74.87
C ALA A 59 73.92 -22.12 74.67
N LYS A 60 74.83 -22.05 75.63
CA LYS A 60 76.00 -21.18 75.60
C LYS A 60 77.18 -21.87 76.29
N ASP A 61 78.32 -21.88 75.64
CA ASP A 61 79.60 -22.28 76.19
C ASP A 61 80.31 -21.09 76.86
N GLU A 62 81.02 -21.33 77.96
CA GLU A 62 81.70 -20.27 78.71
C GLU A 62 82.88 -19.66 77.95
N THR A 63 83.52 -20.43 77.07
CA THR A 63 84.72 -20.04 76.31
C THR A 63 84.38 -19.52 74.92
N VAL A 64 83.47 -20.20 74.19
CA VAL A 64 83.13 -19.86 72.80
C VAL A 64 81.76 -19.17 72.65
N GLY A 65 81.09 -18.86 73.76
CA GLY A 65 79.82 -18.15 73.74
C GLY A 65 78.69 -18.97 73.11
N PHE A 66 77.96 -18.42 72.14
CA PHE A 66 76.82 -19.11 71.52
C PHE A 66 77.22 -20.14 70.45
N GLY A 67 78.51 -20.43 70.28
CA GLY A 67 79.02 -21.31 69.23
C GLY A 67 79.04 -20.64 67.85
N THR A 68 79.15 -21.47 66.81
CA THR A 68 79.26 -21.02 65.42
C THR A 68 77.89 -20.60 64.88
N VAL A 69 77.79 -19.37 64.37
CA VAL A 69 76.54 -18.82 63.83
C VAL A 69 76.43 -19.09 62.34
N HIS A 70 75.42 -19.86 61.93
CA HIS A 70 75.08 -20.11 60.53
C HIS A 70 73.90 -19.22 60.10
N LYS A 71 74.17 -18.33 59.15
CA LYS A 71 73.16 -17.52 58.46
C LYS A 71 72.71 -18.30 57.22
N GLY A 72 71.72 -19.18 57.36
CA GLY A 72 71.27 -19.99 56.22
C GLY A 72 70.15 -21.01 56.51
N ALA A 73 69.93 -21.40 57.76
CA ALA A 73 68.84 -22.31 58.11
C ALA A 73 67.52 -21.53 58.29
N ALA A 74 66.57 -21.74 57.39
CA ALA A 74 65.25 -21.11 57.41
C ALA A 74 64.36 -21.61 58.56
N ASN A 75 64.66 -22.79 59.10
CA ASN A 75 63.90 -23.41 60.18
C ASN A 75 64.79 -24.31 61.06
N ALA A 76 64.21 -24.79 62.16
CA ALA A 76 64.90 -25.64 63.13
C ALA A 76 65.34 -26.99 62.55
N LYS A 77 64.60 -27.58 61.60
CA LYS A 77 64.98 -28.83 60.93
C LYS A 77 66.27 -28.64 60.12
N GLU A 78 66.36 -27.58 59.33
CA GLU A 78 67.58 -27.28 58.56
C GLU A 78 68.77 -27.02 59.49
N CYS A 79 68.55 -26.32 60.61
CA CYS A 79 69.60 -26.09 61.61
C CYS A 79 70.07 -27.39 62.27
N ALA A 80 69.12 -28.28 62.59
CA ALA A 80 69.41 -29.62 63.08
C ALA A 80 70.13 -30.47 62.03
N GLY A 81 69.77 -30.37 60.74
CA GLY A 81 70.44 -31.07 59.64
C GLY A 81 71.89 -30.63 59.44
N LEU A 82 72.18 -29.32 59.61
CA LEU A 82 73.55 -28.80 59.64
C LEU A 82 74.35 -29.43 60.78
N CYS A 83 73.76 -29.53 61.98
CA CYS A 83 74.41 -30.22 63.09
C CYS A 83 74.56 -31.72 62.80
N ALA A 84 73.53 -32.39 62.30
CA ALA A 84 73.54 -33.83 61.97
C ALA A 84 74.74 -34.17 61.06
N SER A 85 74.96 -33.33 60.06
CA SER A 85 76.03 -33.48 59.05
C SER A 85 77.42 -33.12 59.58
N ASP A 86 77.54 -32.24 60.58
CA ASP A 86 78.81 -31.87 61.19
C ASP A 86 79.19 -32.84 62.31
N ALA A 87 80.19 -33.69 62.09
CA ALA A 87 80.66 -34.67 63.08
C ALA A 87 81.16 -34.02 64.39
N SER A 88 81.59 -32.76 64.35
CA SER A 88 82.05 -32.03 65.53
C SER A 88 80.91 -31.36 66.32
N CYS A 89 79.74 -31.19 65.71
CA CYS A 89 78.55 -30.63 66.36
C CYS A 89 77.93 -31.65 67.32
N GLN A 90 77.82 -31.27 68.60
CA GLN A 90 77.17 -32.07 69.64
C GLN A 90 75.74 -31.59 69.91
N ALA A 91 75.56 -30.27 69.84
CA ALA A 91 74.28 -29.62 70.03
C ALA A 91 74.20 -28.36 69.19
N GLY A 92 72.99 -27.86 69.01
CA GLY A 92 72.78 -26.55 68.42
C GLY A 92 71.41 -26.03 68.81
N PHE A 93 71.17 -24.75 68.56
CA PHE A 93 69.85 -24.19 68.72
C PHE A 93 69.51 -23.23 67.59
N TRP A 94 68.23 -23.17 67.27
CA TRP A 94 67.69 -22.25 66.27
C TRP A 94 66.84 -21.18 66.94
N SER A 95 67.01 -19.93 66.51
CA SER A 95 66.25 -18.79 67.01
C SER A 95 65.27 -18.28 65.97
N LYS A 96 63.98 -18.22 66.32
CA LYS A 96 62.92 -17.71 65.43
C LYS A 96 63.07 -16.23 65.13
N VAL A 97 63.39 -15.42 66.15
CA VAL A 97 63.44 -13.94 66.01
C VAL A 97 64.52 -13.49 65.04
N GLY A 98 65.62 -14.24 64.92
CA GLY A 98 66.71 -13.91 64.01
C GLY A 98 66.84 -14.82 62.79
N SER A 99 66.07 -15.91 62.71
CA SER A 99 66.31 -17.04 61.79
C SER A 99 67.78 -17.46 61.76
N LYS A 100 68.40 -17.54 62.95
CA LYS A 100 69.82 -17.87 63.13
C LYS A 100 69.96 -19.25 63.71
N CYS A 101 70.87 -20.01 63.14
CA CYS A 101 71.30 -21.30 63.63
C CYS A 101 72.63 -21.16 64.38
N TYR A 102 72.73 -21.78 65.54
CA TYR A 102 73.90 -21.76 66.41
C TYR A 102 74.34 -23.19 66.67
N LEU A 103 75.56 -23.54 66.28
CA LEU A 103 76.11 -24.89 66.45
C LEU A 103 77.22 -24.89 67.50
N LEU A 104 77.21 -25.90 68.38
CA LEU A 104 78.13 -26.05 69.50
C LEU A 104 78.99 -27.29 69.28
N ASN A 105 80.29 -27.05 69.14
CA ASN A 105 81.30 -28.08 68.87
C ASN A 105 82.01 -28.43 70.18
N GLY A 106 81.35 -29.19 71.04
CA GLY A 106 81.87 -29.61 72.35
C GLY A 106 80.75 -29.86 73.36
N SER A 107 81.05 -30.56 74.45
CA SER A 107 80.08 -30.91 75.51
C SER A 107 80.10 -29.95 76.72
N GLY A 108 80.92 -28.88 76.68
CA GLY A 108 81.10 -27.91 77.76
C GLY A 108 80.04 -26.81 77.87
N TYR A 109 79.00 -26.83 77.03
CA TYR A 109 77.96 -25.81 77.02
C TYR A 109 76.97 -25.98 78.19
N LYS A 110 76.39 -24.86 78.62
CA LYS A 110 75.26 -24.82 79.55
C LYS A 110 73.99 -24.46 78.80
N THR A 111 72.89 -25.08 79.18
CA THR A 111 71.56 -24.78 78.63
C THR A 111 70.85 -23.75 79.50
N TYR A 112 70.11 -22.86 78.85
CA TYR A 112 69.39 -21.76 79.47
C TYR A 112 67.96 -21.79 78.95
N HIS A 113 67.02 -21.96 79.88
CA HIS A 113 65.60 -21.98 79.59
C HIS A 113 64.99 -20.63 79.98
N ASN A 114 64.41 -19.92 79.01
CA ASN A 114 63.76 -18.63 79.24
C ASN A 114 62.38 -18.51 78.58
N LYS A 115 61.80 -19.64 78.14
CA LYS A 115 60.55 -19.70 77.39
C LYS A 115 60.53 -18.82 76.13
N GLY A 116 61.72 -18.45 75.64
CA GLY A 116 61.90 -17.65 74.44
C GLY A 116 61.59 -18.42 73.16
N THR A 117 61.88 -17.80 72.02
CA THR A 117 61.63 -18.40 70.70
C THR A 117 62.83 -19.19 70.19
N PHE A 118 63.34 -20.08 71.04
CA PHE A 118 64.50 -20.94 70.78
C PHE A 118 64.07 -22.41 70.76
N LEU A 119 64.73 -23.19 69.92
CA LEU A 119 64.66 -24.65 69.93
C LEU A 119 66.09 -25.18 69.98
N LEU A 120 66.44 -25.78 71.10
CA LEU A 120 67.69 -26.53 71.29
C LEU A 120 67.50 -27.95 70.75
N PHE A 121 68.51 -28.48 70.09
CA PHE A 121 68.61 -29.90 69.73
C PHE A 121 70.00 -30.43 70.08
N GLU A 122 70.04 -31.69 70.50
CA GLU A 122 71.25 -32.38 70.95
C GLU A 122 71.31 -33.74 70.27
N LYS A 123 72.47 -34.09 69.70
CA LYS A 123 72.67 -35.42 69.11
C LYS A 123 72.58 -36.49 70.17
N THR A 124 71.94 -37.60 69.82
CA THR A 124 71.98 -38.82 70.62
C THR A 124 72.80 -39.89 69.92
N THR A 125 73.15 -40.94 70.65
CA THR A 125 73.82 -42.14 70.11
C THR A 125 72.80 -43.21 69.70
N GLU A 126 71.52 -42.88 69.55
CA GLU A 126 70.45 -43.84 69.24
C GLU A 126 70.34 -44.10 67.73
N GLU A 127 70.21 -45.37 67.33
CA GLU A 127 69.90 -45.75 65.94
C GLU A 127 68.38 -45.64 65.65
N PRO A 128 67.97 -45.18 64.45
CA PRO A 128 66.55 -45.03 64.10
C PRO A 128 65.84 -46.39 63.93
N GLY A 129 64.65 -46.57 64.54
CA GLY A 129 63.86 -47.81 64.49
C GLY A 129 63.19 -48.13 63.14
N SER A 130 62.90 -49.43 62.88
CA SER A 130 62.42 -49.97 61.59
C SER A 130 60.93 -49.71 61.28
N VAL A 131 60.60 -49.60 59.97
CA VAL A 131 59.33 -49.05 59.41
C VAL A 131 58.29 -50.12 59.01
N ASP A 132 58.52 -51.40 59.32
CA ASP A 132 57.77 -52.50 58.67
C ASP A 132 56.27 -52.64 59.04
N GLU A 133 55.81 -52.17 60.22
CA GLU A 133 54.40 -52.31 60.62
C GLU A 133 53.41 -51.35 59.91
N CYS A 134 53.88 -50.33 59.19
CA CYS A 134 52.99 -49.37 58.51
C CYS A 134 52.52 -49.84 57.12
N LYS A 135 53.16 -50.84 56.51
CA LYS A 135 52.95 -51.21 55.11
C LYS A 135 51.57 -51.86 54.87
N ASP A 136 51.20 -52.84 55.68
CA ASP A 136 49.95 -53.59 55.50
C ASP A 136 48.70 -52.73 55.68
N ARG A 137 48.76 -51.75 56.58
CA ARG A 137 47.66 -50.80 56.80
C ARG A 137 47.45 -49.88 55.59
N VAL A 138 48.53 -49.46 54.95
CA VAL A 138 48.48 -48.61 53.75
C VAL A 138 47.94 -49.39 52.56
N ASP A 139 48.37 -50.64 52.37
CA ASP A 139 47.93 -51.49 51.25
C ASP A 139 46.43 -51.84 51.37
N SER A 140 45.95 -52.11 52.60
CA SER A 140 44.52 -52.33 52.89
C SER A 140 43.66 -51.09 52.63
N ALA A 141 44.08 -49.92 53.14
CA ALA A 141 43.36 -48.65 52.92
C ALA A 141 43.31 -48.26 51.43
N THR A 142 44.40 -48.52 50.69
CA THR A 142 44.48 -48.26 49.25
C THR A 142 43.50 -49.14 48.47
N SER A 143 43.38 -50.42 48.84
CA SER A 143 42.45 -51.35 48.21
C SER A 143 40.98 -50.95 48.43
N GLN A 144 40.64 -50.53 49.65
CA GLN A 144 39.30 -50.02 49.97
C GLN A 144 38.97 -48.75 49.18
N CYS A 145 39.92 -47.80 49.10
CA CYS A 145 39.74 -46.57 48.35
C CYS A 145 39.48 -46.84 46.85
N ASN A 146 40.21 -47.79 46.24
CA ASN A 146 40.01 -48.16 44.85
C ASN A 146 38.64 -48.81 44.61
N ALA A 147 38.20 -49.70 45.50
CA ALA A 147 36.89 -50.34 45.41
C ALA A 147 35.74 -49.31 45.52
N GLU A 148 35.87 -48.32 46.41
CA GLU A 148 34.87 -47.27 46.58
C GLU A 148 34.84 -46.31 45.39
N LYS A 149 36.02 -45.96 44.85
CA LYS A 149 36.15 -45.17 43.62
C LYS A 149 35.43 -45.82 42.44
N ASP A 150 35.59 -47.13 42.25
CA ASP A 150 34.96 -47.85 41.15
C ASP A 150 33.44 -47.96 41.36
N ARG A 151 32.99 -48.14 42.61
CA ARG A 151 31.57 -48.10 42.95
C ARG A 151 30.94 -46.74 42.68
N ILE A 152 31.61 -45.64 43.02
CA ILE A 152 31.16 -44.28 42.72
C ILE A 152 31.06 -44.06 41.20
N LYS A 153 32.05 -44.52 40.42
CA LYS A 153 31.99 -44.45 38.96
C LYS A 153 30.80 -45.23 38.39
N GLN A 154 30.56 -46.44 38.88
CA GLN A 154 29.46 -47.27 38.42
C GLN A 154 28.11 -46.63 38.74
N GLN A 155 27.92 -46.14 39.96
CA GLN A 155 26.71 -45.40 40.35
C GLN A 155 26.53 -44.12 39.53
N GLY A 156 27.61 -43.37 39.28
CA GLY A 156 27.60 -42.18 38.43
C GLY A 156 27.14 -42.49 37.00
N SER A 157 27.64 -43.58 36.41
CA SER A 157 27.23 -44.00 35.06
C SER A 157 25.75 -44.41 34.99
N GLN A 158 25.26 -45.13 36.00
CA GLN A 158 23.85 -45.53 36.08
C GLN A 158 22.91 -44.33 36.25
N LEU A 159 23.28 -43.36 37.10
CA LEU A 159 22.53 -42.12 37.28
C LEU A 159 22.49 -41.27 36.01
N LEU A 160 23.62 -41.18 35.30
CA LEU A 160 23.70 -40.45 34.04
C LEU A 160 22.81 -41.09 32.98
N GLN A 161 22.84 -42.42 32.85
CA GLN A 161 21.99 -43.15 31.92
C GLN A 161 20.51 -42.94 32.25
N LYS A 162 20.12 -43.09 33.52
CA LYS A 162 18.74 -42.86 33.95
C LYS A 162 18.27 -41.44 33.64
N CYS A 163 19.13 -40.43 33.85
CA CYS A 163 18.81 -39.04 33.52
C CYS A 163 18.63 -38.83 32.01
N GLN A 164 19.43 -39.49 31.18
CA GLN A 164 19.28 -39.46 29.72
C GLN A 164 17.97 -40.11 29.28
N ASP A 165 17.64 -41.28 29.83
CA ASP A 165 16.39 -41.98 29.51
C ASP A 165 15.15 -41.16 29.91
N GLU A 166 15.15 -40.55 31.11
CA GLU A 166 14.06 -39.67 31.57
C GLU A 166 13.93 -38.42 30.70
N LYS A 167 15.06 -37.83 30.26
CA LYS A 167 15.07 -36.69 29.34
C LYS A 167 14.46 -37.09 27.99
N ASP A 168 14.88 -38.21 27.42
CA ASP A 168 14.41 -38.65 26.11
C ASP A 168 12.93 -39.03 26.16
N GLN A 169 12.47 -39.67 27.25
CA GLN A 169 11.07 -39.94 27.50
C GLN A 169 10.24 -38.65 27.60
N ALA A 170 10.74 -37.63 28.31
CA ALA A 170 10.08 -36.34 28.44
C ALA A 170 9.99 -35.62 27.09
N ILE A 171 11.05 -35.66 26.27
CA ILE A 171 11.07 -35.08 24.92
C ILE A 171 10.06 -35.80 24.02
N ALA A 172 10.03 -37.14 24.02
CA ALA A 172 9.07 -37.92 23.23
C ALA A 172 7.61 -37.66 23.68
N GLY A 173 7.37 -37.55 24.99
CA GLY A 173 6.07 -37.20 25.55
C GLY A 173 5.62 -35.79 25.15
N ALA A 174 6.52 -34.80 25.19
CA ALA A 174 6.23 -33.44 24.74
C ALA A 174 5.98 -33.36 23.22
N GLY A 175 6.77 -34.09 22.42
CA GLY A 175 6.61 -34.14 20.97
C GLY A 175 5.26 -34.74 20.54
N SER A 176 4.87 -35.86 21.13
CA SER A 176 3.57 -36.49 20.84
C SER A 176 2.38 -35.62 21.26
N LYS A 177 2.48 -34.94 22.42
CA LYS A 177 1.45 -33.98 22.86
C LYS A 177 1.34 -32.78 21.90
N CYS A 178 2.47 -32.23 21.47
CA CYS A 178 2.49 -31.10 20.53
C CYS A 178 1.86 -31.45 19.17
N GLU A 179 2.17 -32.63 18.60
CA GLU A 179 1.55 -33.05 17.35
C GLU A 179 0.04 -33.30 17.49
N ALA A 180 -0.42 -33.86 18.64
CA ALA A 180 -1.84 -34.01 18.90
C ALA A 180 -2.59 -32.67 19.01
N GLU A 181 -1.99 -31.68 19.70
CA GLU A 181 -2.54 -30.32 19.79
C GLU A 181 -2.59 -29.63 18.42
N LYS A 182 -1.54 -29.78 17.61
CA LYS A 182 -1.46 -29.23 16.25
C LYS A 182 -2.53 -29.83 15.33
N ASP A 183 -2.79 -31.13 15.42
CA ASP A 183 -3.85 -31.76 14.64
C ASP A 183 -5.26 -31.37 15.14
N ALA A 184 -5.43 -31.14 16.44
CA ALA A 184 -6.68 -30.59 16.97
C ALA A 184 -6.96 -29.17 16.44
N ILE A 185 -5.95 -28.28 16.47
CA ILE A 185 -6.04 -26.91 15.93
C ILE A 185 -6.36 -26.93 14.43
N ARG A 186 -5.75 -27.84 13.66
CA ARG A 186 -6.05 -27.99 12.22
C ARG A 186 -7.51 -28.39 11.97
N LYS A 187 -8.05 -29.30 12.78
CA LYS A 187 -9.46 -29.72 12.68
C LYS A 187 -10.42 -28.58 13.05
N GLU A 188 -10.12 -27.84 14.13
CA GLU A 188 -10.92 -26.68 14.54
C GLU A 188 -10.91 -25.58 13.47
N ASN A 189 -9.75 -25.26 12.90
CA ASN A 189 -9.63 -24.29 11.81
C ASN A 189 -10.41 -24.72 10.55
N ALA A 190 -10.39 -26.02 10.21
CA ALA A 190 -11.17 -26.55 9.10
C ALA A 190 -12.68 -26.44 9.35
N GLN A 191 -13.14 -26.72 10.57
CA GLN A 191 -14.55 -26.56 10.95
C GLN A 191 -15.01 -25.11 10.92
N LEU A 192 -14.18 -24.18 11.44
CA LEU A 192 -14.46 -22.75 11.39
C LEU A 192 -14.54 -22.23 9.94
N ALA A 193 -13.64 -22.69 9.07
CA ALA A 193 -13.68 -22.34 7.65
C ALA A 193 -14.95 -22.87 6.96
N GLU A 194 -15.37 -24.10 7.25
CA GLU A 194 -16.61 -24.67 6.72
C GLU A 194 -17.84 -23.92 7.22
N GLN A 195 -17.89 -23.57 8.51
CA GLN A 195 -18.98 -22.79 9.09
C GLN A 195 -19.06 -21.38 8.49
N ALA A 196 -17.92 -20.71 8.33
CA ALA A 196 -17.85 -19.39 7.69
C ALA A 196 -18.33 -19.45 6.23
N SER A 197 -17.96 -20.49 5.49
CA SER A 197 -18.41 -20.71 4.12
C SER A 197 -19.93 -20.91 4.03
N LYS A 198 -20.50 -21.75 4.91
CA LYS A 198 -21.95 -21.97 4.99
C LYS A 198 -22.71 -20.68 5.34
N GLN A 199 -22.18 -19.89 6.28
CA GLN A 199 -22.78 -18.60 6.65
C GLN A 199 -22.74 -17.61 5.47
N CYS A 200 -21.62 -17.53 4.76
CA CYS A 200 -21.47 -16.65 3.60
C CYS A 200 -22.49 -16.99 2.49
N GLU A 201 -22.73 -18.27 2.20
CA GLU A 201 -23.74 -18.68 1.22
C GLU A 201 -25.18 -18.39 1.71
N ALA A 202 -25.45 -18.54 3.01
CA ALA A 202 -26.75 -18.16 3.58
C ALA A 202 -27.00 -16.64 3.45
N ASP A 203 -26.02 -15.81 3.82
CA ASP A 203 -26.11 -14.35 3.75
C ASP A 203 -26.29 -13.87 2.31
N LYS A 204 -25.55 -14.47 1.36
CA LYS A 204 -25.68 -14.21 -0.08
C LYS A 204 -27.08 -14.53 -0.60
N ASN A 205 -27.63 -15.69 -0.24
CA ASN A 205 -28.97 -16.08 -0.67
C ASN A 205 -30.05 -15.18 -0.06
N GLN A 206 -29.87 -14.76 1.20
CA GLN A 206 -30.75 -13.78 1.84
C GLN A 206 -30.69 -12.43 1.13
N ALA A 207 -29.50 -11.93 0.81
CA ALA A 207 -29.32 -10.66 0.10
C ALA A 207 -29.95 -10.70 -1.31
N LEU A 208 -29.79 -11.80 -2.05
CA LEU A 208 -30.42 -11.99 -3.36
C LEU A 208 -31.96 -12.00 -3.25
N THR A 209 -32.50 -12.65 -2.22
CA THR A 209 -33.96 -12.67 -1.99
C THR A 209 -34.50 -11.27 -1.67
N GLN A 210 -33.79 -10.50 -0.83
CA GLN A 210 -34.15 -9.12 -0.50
C GLN A 210 -34.04 -8.17 -1.70
N ALA A 211 -32.99 -8.31 -2.52
CA ALA A 211 -32.83 -7.53 -3.74
C ALA A 211 -33.93 -7.85 -4.76
N GLY A 212 -34.28 -9.13 -4.91
CA GLY A 212 -35.37 -9.58 -5.78
C GLY A 212 -36.73 -9.00 -5.38
N SER A 213 -37.08 -9.05 -4.09
CA SER A 213 -38.35 -8.49 -3.61
C SER A 213 -38.40 -6.97 -3.75
N LYS A 214 -37.30 -6.26 -3.46
CA LYS A 214 -37.21 -4.81 -3.66
C LYS A 214 -37.37 -4.41 -5.14
N CYS A 215 -36.72 -5.15 -6.03
CA CYS A 215 -36.83 -4.93 -7.48
C CYS A 215 -38.27 -5.08 -7.99
N GLU A 216 -39.00 -6.12 -7.55
CA GLU A 216 -40.40 -6.30 -7.96
C GLU A 216 -41.32 -5.19 -7.42
N VAL A 217 -41.09 -4.69 -6.19
CA VAL A 217 -41.83 -3.53 -5.65
C VAL A 217 -41.56 -2.26 -6.46
N GLU A 218 -40.30 -1.96 -6.78
CA GLU A 218 -39.92 -0.79 -7.58
C GLU A 218 -40.49 -0.87 -9.00
N LYS A 219 -40.45 -2.05 -9.63
CA LYS A 219 -41.04 -2.32 -10.94
C LYS A 219 -42.55 -2.10 -10.96
N ASP A 220 -43.27 -2.53 -9.93
CA ASP A 220 -44.70 -2.30 -9.81
C ASP A 220 -45.04 -0.83 -9.52
N ALA A 221 -44.17 -0.10 -8.79
CA ALA A 221 -44.31 1.35 -8.61
C ALA A 221 -44.15 2.10 -9.93
N ILE A 222 -43.11 1.78 -10.71
CA ILE A 222 -42.86 2.37 -12.04
C ILE A 222 -44.03 2.09 -12.99
N ARG A 223 -44.60 0.88 -12.96
CA ARG A 223 -45.79 0.55 -13.76
C ARG A 223 -46.99 1.41 -13.40
N LYS A 224 -47.22 1.67 -12.11
CA LYS A 224 -48.31 2.54 -11.64
C LYS A 224 -48.08 4.00 -12.05
N GLU A 225 -46.86 4.50 -11.91
CA GLU A 225 -46.48 5.86 -12.32
C GLU A 225 -46.66 6.05 -13.83
N ASN A 226 -46.19 5.10 -14.64
CA ASN A 226 -46.37 5.15 -16.10
C ASN A 226 -47.85 5.10 -16.51
N ALA A 227 -48.67 4.30 -15.81
CA ALA A 227 -50.12 4.27 -16.05
C ALA A 227 -50.78 5.62 -15.72
N GLN A 228 -50.39 6.27 -14.62
CA GLN A 228 -50.88 7.59 -14.24
C GLN A 228 -50.46 8.67 -15.24
N LEU A 229 -49.21 8.66 -15.69
CA LEU A 229 -48.71 9.58 -16.72
C LEU A 229 -49.46 9.40 -18.05
N ALA A 230 -49.74 8.15 -18.45
CA ALA A 230 -50.53 7.87 -19.65
C ALA A 230 -51.98 8.37 -19.53
N GLU A 231 -52.60 8.21 -18.36
CA GLU A 231 -53.95 8.74 -18.10
C GLU A 231 -53.97 10.28 -18.13
N GLN A 232 -52.98 10.93 -17.53
CA GLN A 232 -52.83 12.39 -17.56
C GLN A 232 -52.61 12.91 -18.98
N ALA A 233 -51.72 12.28 -19.76
CA ALA A 233 -51.48 12.64 -21.15
C ALA A 233 -52.74 12.50 -22.00
N THR A 234 -53.55 11.47 -21.75
CA THR A 234 -54.83 11.26 -22.45
C THR A 234 -55.82 12.38 -22.11
N LYS A 235 -55.99 12.72 -20.83
CA LYS A 235 -56.86 13.83 -20.40
C LYS A 235 -56.41 15.18 -20.99
N GLN A 236 -55.10 15.42 -21.03
CA GLN A 236 -54.56 16.64 -21.61
C GLN A 236 -54.83 16.71 -23.12
N CYS A 237 -54.62 15.60 -23.84
CA CYS A 237 -54.92 15.52 -25.27
C CYS A 237 -56.40 15.78 -25.58
N GLU A 238 -57.31 15.26 -24.76
CA GLU A 238 -58.75 15.55 -24.89
C GLU A 238 -59.07 17.03 -24.64
N ALA A 239 -58.46 17.64 -23.62
CA ALA A 239 -58.63 19.06 -23.32
C ALA A 239 -58.10 19.95 -24.46
N ASP A 240 -56.90 19.67 -24.97
CA ASP A 240 -56.28 20.40 -26.08
C ASP A 240 -57.12 20.28 -27.36
N LYS A 241 -57.66 19.08 -27.63
CA LYS A 241 -58.56 18.83 -28.76
C LYS A 241 -59.83 19.67 -28.68
N ASP A 242 -60.45 19.77 -27.50
CA ASP A 242 -61.65 20.58 -27.32
C ASP A 242 -61.34 22.08 -27.36
N GLN A 243 -60.19 22.51 -26.83
CA GLN A 243 -59.71 23.88 -26.96
C GLN A 243 -59.49 24.27 -28.43
N LEU A 244 -58.84 23.42 -29.22
CA LEU A 244 -58.62 23.65 -30.66
C LEU A 244 -59.95 23.72 -31.42
N ARG A 245 -60.94 22.89 -31.07
CA ARG A 245 -62.29 22.97 -31.66
C ARG A 245 -62.98 24.29 -31.36
N GLN A 246 -62.87 24.79 -30.12
CA GLN A 246 -63.41 26.09 -29.74
C GLN A 246 -62.72 27.22 -30.51
N GLN A 247 -61.38 27.21 -30.58
CA GLN A 247 -60.62 28.19 -31.35
C GLN A 247 -60.99 28.19 -32.84
N ALA A 248 -61.15 27.00 -33.43
CA ALA A 248 -61.59 26.87 -34.82
C ALA A 248 -63.00 27.42 -35.04
N ALA A 249 -63.94 27.17 -34.12
CA ALA A 249 -65.30 27.71 -34.20
C ALA A 249 -65.32 29.24 -34.07
N THR A 250 -64.54 29.80 -33.14
CA THR A 250 -64.39 31.26 -33.00
C THR A 250 -63.79 31.87 -34.27
N ALA A 251 -62.68 31.31 -34.77
CA ALA A 251 -62.04 31.79 -35.99
C ALA A 251 -62.98 31.72 -37.21
N ALA A 252 -63.75 30.63 -37.35
CA ALA A 252 -64.75 30.50 -38.41
C ALA A 252 -65.79 31.63 -38.34
N SER A 253 -66.34 31.93 -37.16
CA SER A 253 -67.29 33.03 -36.99
C SER A 253 -66.70 34.42 -37.30
N GLU A 254 -65.43 34.64 -36.96
CA GLU A 254 -64.72 35.88 -37.29
C GLU A 254 -64.49 36.03 -38.80
N TYR A 255 -64.15 34.93 -39.48
CA TYR A 255 -63.99 34.92 -40.93
C TYR A 255 -65.31 35.15 -41.65
N GLU A 256 -66.40 34.52 -41.21
CA GLU A 256 -67.74 34.76 -41.76
C GLU A 256 -68.13 36.24 -41.64
N LYS A 257 -67.84 36.87 -40.49
CA LYS A 257 -68.05 38.30 -40.30
C LYS A 257 -67.19 39.14 -41.26
N LYS A 258 -65.89 38.85 -41.36
CA LYS A 258 -64.99 39.56 -42.30
C LYS A 258 -65.42 39.41 -43.75
N ILE A 259 -65.90 38.23 -44.15
CA ILE A 259 -66.42 37.98 -45.51
C ILE A 259 -67.64 38.88 -45.76
N ALA A 260 -68.58 38.95 -44.82
CA ALA A 260 -69.74 39.83 -44.93
C ALA A 260 -69.34 41.31 -45.01
N ASP A 261 -68.41 41.76 -44.16
CA ASP A 261 -67.88 43.13 -44.15
C ASP A 261 -67.17 43.46 -45.48
N LEU A 262 -66.34 42.54 -46.01
CA LEU A 262 -65.65 42.70 -47.29
C LEU A 262 -66.63 42.71 -48.46
N GLN A 263 -67.68 41.89 -48.45
CA GLN A 263 -68.73 41.91 -49.49
C GLN A 263 -69.49 43.24 -49.48
N ALA A 264 -69.76 43.81 -48.30
CA ALA A 264 -70.35 45.14 -48.17
C ALA A 264 -69.41 46.23 -48.74
N GLN A 265 -68.12 46.18 -48.39
CA GLN A 265 -67.11 47.10 -48.95
C GLN A 265 -66.97 46.96 -50.47
N LEU A 266 -66.96 45.74 -51.00
CA LEU A 266 -66.88 45.49 -52.43
C LEU A 266 -68.08 46.10 -53.17
N THR A 267 -69.29 45.93 -52.62
CA THR A 267 -70.52 46.53 -53.18
C THR A 267 -70.43 48.06 -53.19
N GLN A 268 -69.88 48.66 -52.12
CA GLN A 268 -69.65 50.10 -52.03
C GLN A 268 -68.57 50.60 -53.01
N CYS A 269 -67.49 49.84 -53.22
CA CYS A 269 -66.43 50.16 -54.16
C CYS A 269 -66.87 49.99 -55.62
N GLN A 270 -67.66 48.95 -55.94
CA GLN A 270 -68.21 48.75 -57.28
C GLN A 270 -69.18 49.86 -57.68
N ALA A 271 -69.84 50.52 -56.71
CA ALA A 271 -70.63 51.71 -56.97
C ALA A 271 -69.80 52.97 -57.31
N ASN A 272 -68.46 52.95 -57.10
CA ASN A 272 -67.60 54.14 -57.12
C ASN A 272 -66.30 54.02 -57.94
N VAL A 273 -66.13 53.03 -58.81
CA VAL A 273 -64.88 52.91 -59.60
C VAL A 273 -65.11 53.07 -61.11
N PRO A 274 -64.52 54.13 -61.72
CA PRO A 274 -64.25 54.21 -63.16
C PRO A 274 -63.28 53.10 -63.59
N THR A 275 -63.55 52.53 -64.76
CA THR A 275 -62.80 51.44 -65.43
C THR A 275 -61.28 51.47 -65.23
N ALA A 276 -60.75 50.47 -64.51
CA ALA A 276 -59.32 50.23 -64.38
C ALA A 276 -58.73 49.59 -65.66
N LYS A 277 -57.56 50.10 -66.06
CA LYS A 277 -56.76 49.59 -67.18
C LYS A 277 -56.17 48.21 -66.87
N PRO A 278 -55.94 47.34 -67.88
CA PRO A 278 -55.33 46.03 -67.70
C PRO A 278 -53.87 46.18 -67.23
N ILE A 279 -53.49 45.45 -66.17
CA ILE A 279 -52.10 45.23 -65.80
C ILE A 279 -51.48 44.32 -66.89
N PRO A 280 -50.37 44.70 -67.53
CA PRO A 280 -49.70 43.83 -68.49
C PRO A 280 -49.17 42.57 -67.79
N ALA A 281 -49.48 41.39 -68.33
CA ALA A 281 -48.87 40.15 -67.87
C ALA A 281 -47.34 40.21 -68.05
N ILE A 282 -46.59 39.74 -67.04
CA ILE A 282 -45.14 39.59 -67.15
C ILE A 282 -44.86 38.44 -68.13
N ASP A 283 -43.95 38.66 -69.08
CA ASP A 283 -43.55 37.64 -70.06
C ASP A 283 -42.89 36.47 -69.30
N PRO A 284 -43.32 35.21 -69.50
CA PRO A 284 -42.75 34.05 -68.81
C PRO A 284 -41.22 33.93 -68.93
N ASN A 285 -40.63 34.43 -70.01
CA ASN A 285 -39.16 34.47 -70.16
C ASN A 285 -38.47 35.44 -69.18
N CYS A 286 -39.21 36.43 -68.68
CA CYS A 286 -38.80 37.38 -67.65
C CYS A 286 -39.05 36.88 -66.21
N GLU A 287 -39.72 35.75 -66.02
CA GLU A 287 -39.93 35.17 -64.68
C GLU A 287 -38.84 34.16 -64.27
N SER A 288 -38.02 33.73 -65.23
CA SER A 288 -36.98 32.74 -64.99
C SER A 288 -35.84 33.27 -64.09
N ASN A 289 -35.27 32.40 -63.24
CA ASN A 289 -34.16 32.72 -62.34
C ASN A 289 -32.79 32.81 -63.05
N SER A 290 -32.78 33.19 -64.33
CA SER A 290 -31.60 33.22 -65.17
C SER A 290 -31.38 34.63 -65.69
N TRP A 291 -30.26 35.23 -65.30
CA TRP A 291 -29.84 36.53 -65.85
C TRP A 291 -29.67 36.45 -67.37
N VAL A 292 -29.24 35.28 -67.89
CA VAL A 292 -29.09 35.06 -69.32
C VAL A 292 -30.45 35.25 -69.97
N ASN A 293 -31.48 34.54 -69.51
CA ASN A 293 -32.82 34.67 -70.06
C ASN A 293 -33.40 36.07 -69.88
N MET A 294 -33.20 36.69 -68.72
CA MET A 294 -33.63 38.07 -68.45
C MET A 294 -32.97 39.06 -69.42
N CYS A 295 -31.71 38.86 -69.79
CA CYS A 295 -30.97 39.77 -70.66
C CYS A 295 -30.97 39.41 -72.14
N SER A 296 -31.28 38.17 -72.51
CA SER A 296 -31.25 37.67 -73.89
C SER A 296 -32.63 37.41 -74.48
N SER A 297 -33.61 37.02 -73.66
CA SER A 297 -34.87 36.43 -74.12
C SER A 297 -36.11 37.13 -73.57
N CYS A 298 -36.00 37.80 -72.43
CA CYS A 298 -37.06 38.61 -71.85
C CYS A 298 -37.24 39.91 -72.66
N SER A 299 -38.41 40.04 -73.29
CA SER A 299 -38.76 41.17 -74.14
C SER A 299 -39.15 42.44 -73.34
N GLN A 300 -39.38 42.32 -72.03
CA GLN A 300 -39.79 43.41 -71.17
C GLN A 300 -38.57 44.17 -70.61
N ASP A 301 -38.57 45.49 -70.77
CA ASP A 301 -37.53 46.37 -70.22
C ASP A 301 -37.99 47.11 -68.95
N THR A 302 -39.29 47.04 -68.65
CA THR A 302 -39.90 47.68 -67.50
C THR A 302 -40.84 46.71 -66.81
N PHE A 303 -40.71 46.60 -65.48
CA PHE A 303 -41.58 45.80 -64.63
C PHE A 303 -42.28 46.71 -63.62
N VAL A 304 -43.59 46.56 -63.48
CA VAL A 304 -44.34 47.21 -62.40
C VAL A 304 -44.64 46.16 -61.34
N ILE A 305 -43.93 46.24 -60.22
CA ILE A 305 -44.06 45.30 -59.10
C ILE A 305 -44.51 46.10 -57.88
N ASP A 306 -45.67 45.73 -57.32
CA ASP A 306 -46.29 46.39 -56.17
C ASP A 306 -46.38 47.93 -56.32
N GLY A 307 -46.70 48.38 -57.54
CA GLY A 307 -46.85 49.81 -57.88
C GLY A 307 -45.55 50.57 -58.09
N LYS A 308 -44.38 49.93 -57.97
CA LYS A 308 -43.07 50.53 -58.29
C LYS A 308 -42.56 50.06 -59.64
N GLU A 309 -41.96 50.98 -60.39
CA GLU A 309 -41.38 50.72 -61.70
C GLU A 309 -39.90 50.33 -61.58
N PHE A 310 -39.56 49.15 -62.09
CA PHE A 310 -38.20 48.64 -62.20
C PHE A 310 -37.80 48.62 -63.68
N LYS A 311 -36.64 49.22 -64.00
CA LYS A 311 -36.09 49.19 -65.37
C LYS A 311 -34.95 48.19 -65.48
N LYS A 312 -35.08 47.27 -66.43
CA LYS A 312 -34.07 46.28 -66.75
C LYS A 312 -32.83 46.98 -67.33
N LYS A 313 -31.65 46.63 -66.81
CA LYS A 313 -30.36 46.99 -67.41
C LYS A 313 -29.45 45.78 -67.39
N CYS A 314 -28.88 45.44 -68.54
CA CYS A 314 -28.04 44.28 -68.74
C CYS A 314 -26.58 44.70 -68.95
N GLY A 315 -25.63 43.89 -68.47
CA GLY A 315 -24.20 44.17 -68.60
C GLY A 315 -23.71 45.37 -67.77
N VAL A 316 -24.47 45.78 -66.75
CA VAL A 316 -24.11 46.90 -65.86
C VAL A 316 -23.74 46.40 -64.47
N ARG A 317 -22.78 47.08 -63.82
CA ARG A 317 -22.43 46.83 -62.41
C ARG A 317 -22.94 47.99 -61.57
N THR A 318 -23.58 47.68 -60.45
CA THR A 318 -23.90 48.65 -59.40
C THR A 318 -22.61 49.04 -58.68
N VAL A 319 -22.31 50.34 -58.59
CA VAL A 319 -21.13 50.87 -57.87
C VAL A 319 -21.60 52.00 -56.97
N GLY A 320 -21.12 52.04 -55.72
CA GLY A 320 -21.40 53.15 -54.78
C GLY A 320 -22.65 53.00 -53.90
N ALA A 321 -23.42 51.93 -54.06
CA ALA A 321 -24.51 51.57 -53.14
C ALA A 321 -24.09 50.45 -52.18
N ARG A 322 -24.69 50.39 -51.00
CA ARG A 322 -24.54 49.25 -50.08
C ARG A 322 -25.22 48.04 -50.70
N GLU A 323 -24.45 47.03 -51.07
CA GLU A 323 -24.99 45.78 -51.62
C GLU A 323 -25.32 44.82 -50.47
N GLU A 324 -26.54 44.29 -50.48
CA GLU A 324 -27.00 43.25 -49.56
C GLU A 324 -27.13 41.94 -50.36
N GLN A 325 -26.43 40.88 -49.96
CA GLN A 325 -26.40 39.61 -50.71
C GLN A 325 -27.46 38.64 -50.21
N TRP A 326 -28.33 38.19 -51.12
CA TRP A 326 -29.49 37.37 -50.81
C TRP A 326 -29.32 36.00 -51.49
N LEU A 327 -28.78 35.02 -50.75
CA LEU A 327 -28.34 33.73 -51.31
C LEU A 327 -29.46 32.69 -51.50
N TYR A 328 -30.69 32.97 -51.03
CA TYR A 328 -31.76 31.97 -50.89
C TYR A 328 -33.06 32.31 -51.65
N ARG A 329 -33.03 33.24 -52.61
CA ARG A 329 -34.25 33.64 -53.36
C ARG A 329 -34.41 32.87 -54.67
N ALA A 330 -35.65 32.46 -54.94
CA ALA A 330 -35.99 31.59 -56.07
C ALA A 330 -36.05 32.30 -57.44
N SER A 331 -36.13 33.63 -57.49
CA SER A 331 -36.16 34.40 -58.76
C SER A 331 -35.76 35.87 -58.57
N LEU A 332 -35.36 36.53 -59.67
CA LEU A 332 -35.13 37.98 -59.71
C LEU A 332 -36.40 38.77 -59.37
N ILE A 333 -37.58 38.28 -59.78
CA ILE A 333 -38.88 38.87 -59.45
C ILE A 333 -39.12 38.87 -57.93
N ALA A 334 -38.73 37.80 -57.22
CA ALA A 334 -38.85 37.75 -55.77
C ALA A 334 -37.99 38.81 -55.08
N CYS A 335 -36.78 39.04 -55.59
CA CYS A 335 -35.92 40.13 -55.11
C CYS A 335 -36.54 41.51 -55.41
N MET A 336 -37.15 41.69 -56.59
CA MET A 336 -37.82 42.95 -56.94
C MET A 336 -39.05 43.23 -56.05
N LYS A 337 -39.83 42.20 -55.70
CA LYS A 337 -40.96 42.33 -54.76
C LYS A 337 -40.51 42.87 -53.41
N GLU A 338 -39.44 42.31 -52.84
CA GLU A 338 -38.95 42.84 -51.56
C GLU A 338 -38.31 44.21 -51.69
N CYS A 339 -37.55 44.44 -52.77
CA CYS A 339 -37.05 45.77 -53.06
C CYS A 339 -38.20 46.79 -53.16
N ALA A 340 -39.37 46.36 -53.67
CA ALA A 340 -40.54 47.21 -53.79
C ALA A 340 -41.15 47.56 -52.42
N THR A 341 -41.13 46.65 -51.44
CA THR A 341 -41.62 46.94 -50.08
C THR A 341 -40.67 47.79 -49.25
N ARG A 342 -39.37 47.81 -49.60
CA ARG A 342 -38.35 48.60 -48.94
C ARG A 342 -38.28 50.04 -49.48
N GLY A 343 -38.22 51.01 -48.56
CA GLY A 343 -38.06 52.43 -48.91
C GLY A 343 -36.63 52.82 -49.30
N ASP A 344 -35.65 52.04 -48.84
CA ASP A 344 -34.21 52.25 -49.03
C ASP A 344 -33.62 51.47 -50.21
N CYS A 345 -34.41 50.60 -50.85
CA CYS A 345 -33.94 49.77 -51.95
C CYS A 345 -33.97 50.54 -53.28
N LEU A 346 -32.79 50.70 -53.89
CA LEU A 346 -32.61 51.43 -55.15
C LEU A 346 -32.74 50.52 -56.38
N GLY A 347 -32.67 49.21 -56.20
CA GLY A 347 -32.74 48.23 -57.27
C GLY A 347 -32.12 46.88 -56.87
N VAL A 348 -32.29 45.90 -57.75
CA VAL A 348 -31.74 44.56 -57.56
C VAL A 348 -30.69 44.28 -58.64
N GLY A 349 -29.63 43.56 -58.27
CA GLY A 349 -28.59 43.11 -59.19
C GLY A 349 -28.42 41.60 -59.10
N TRP A 350 -28.02 40.98 -60.21
CA TRP A 350 -27.69 39.56 -60.27
C TRP A 350 -26.22 39.39 -60.61
N ARG A 351 -25.48 38.63 -59.79
CA ARG A 351 -24.09 38.25 -60.08
C ARG A 351 -24.04 36.77 -60.45
N PRO A 352 -23.82 36.43 -61.72
CA PRO A 352 -23.41 35.08 -62.06
C PRO A 352 -21.97 34.89 -61.55
N THR A 353 -21.74 33.78 -60.86
CA THR A 353 -20.46 33.19 -60.39
C THR A 353 -19.91 33.63 -59.04
N GLU A 354 -20.08 32.81 -58.00
CA GLU A 354 -19.09 31.83 -57.48
C GLU A 354 -19.83 30.81 -56.58
N GLY A 355 -19.45 29.53 -56.64
CA GLY A 355 -20.34 28.38 -56.41
C GLY A 355 -20.99 28.22 -55.02
N ILE A 356 -22.29 27.91 -55.00
CA ILE A 356 -23.00 27.44 -53.80
C ILE A 356 -23.78 26.17 -54.15
N ASN A 357 -23.05 25.07 -54.26
CA ASN A 357 -23.49 23.78 -53.72
C ASN A 357 -22.85 23.57 -52.34
N GLY A 358 -22.57 24.66 -51.63
CA GLY A 358 -21.95 24.62 -50.31
C GLY A 358 -23.02 24.24 -49.30
N ILE A 359 -23.07 22.97 -48.94
CA ILE A 359 -23.77 22.49 -47.73
C ILE A 359 -23.36 23.43 -46.58
N PRO A 360 -24.32 24.07 -45.87
CA PRO A 360 -24.03 24.94 -44.74
C PRO A 360 -23.03 24.32 -43.76
N THR A 361 -22.11 25.15 -43.26
CA THR A 361 -21.08 24.71 -42.32
C THR A 361 -20.92 25.65 -41.14
N ALA A 362 -20.67 25.09 -39.96
CA ALA A 362 -20.36 25.85 -38.75
C ALA A 362 -19.06 25.36 -38.11
N GLN A 363 -18.28 26.29 -37.56
CA GLN A 363 -17.06 25.96 -36.80
C GLN A 363 -17.42 25.77 -35.32
N GLY A 364 -16.75 24.84 -34.67
CA GLY A 364 -16.98 24.51 -33.28
C GLY A 364 -15.91 23.60 -32.72
N VAL A 365 -16.23 22.99 -31.58
CA VAL A 365 -15.32 22.10 -30.85
C VAL A 365 -16.01 20.76 -30.63
N ILE A 366 -15.22 19.68 -30.63
CA ILE A 366 -15.68 18.36 -30.21
C ILE A 366 -14.59 17.68 -29.41
N GLN A 367 -14.98 16.99 -28.34
CA GLN A 367 -14.08 16.22 -27.50
C GLN A 367 -14.75 14.92 -27.08
N GLY A 368 -13.94 13.92 -26.78
CA GLY A 368 -14.43 12.65 -26.28
C GLY A 368 -13.42 11.96 -25.39
N ASN A 369 -13.95 11.11 -24.51
CA ASN A 369 -13.16 10.31 -23.58
C ASN A 369 -13.85 8.97 -23.36
N PHE A 370 -13.11 7.88 -23.57
CA PHE A 370 -13.64 6.51 -23.56
C PHE A 370 -14.83 6.37 -24.51
N ASN A 371 -16.03 6.12 -23.97
CA ASN A 371 -17.24 5.93 -24.76
C ASN A 371 -18.06 7.21 -24.91
N ASN A 372 -17.71 8.32 -24.25
CA ASN A 372 -18.53 9.54 -24.25
C ASN A 372 -17.93 10.59 -25.17
N PHE A 373 -18.77 11.40 -25.82
CA PHE A 373 -18.34 12.58 -26.55
C PHE A 373 -19.33 13.73 -26.41
N GLU A 374 -18.81 14.94 -26.58
CA GLU A 374 -19.55 16.19 -26.55
C GLU A 374 -18.95 17.18 -27.56
N GLY A 375 -19.80 17.91 -28.27
CA GLY A 375 -19.39 19.00 -29.14
C GLY A 375 -20.33 20.20 -29.04
N HIS A 376 -19.79 21.35 -29.44
CA HIS A 376 -20.44 22.65 -29.36
C HIS A 376 -20.14 23.48 -30.62
N TRP A 377 -21.19 24.08 -31.18
CA TRP A 377 -21.13 24.95 -32.35
C TRP A 377 -22.01 26.18 -32.14
N ILE A 378 -21.67 27.27 -32.82
CA ILE A 378 -22.56 28.43 -32.94
C ILE A 378 -23.12 28.44 -34.37
N VAL A 379 -24.44 28.31 -34.50
CA VAL A 379 -25.15 28.27 -35.79
C VAL A 379 -26.21 29.36 -35.79
N ASP A 380 -26.10 30.33 -36.69
CA ASP A 380 -27.06 31.44 -36.81
C ASP A 380 -27.37 32.12 -35.47
N GLY A 381 -26.35 32.32 -34.64
CA GLY A 381 -26.46 32.93 -33.31
C GLY A 381 -26.97 32.01 -32.20
N HIS A 382 -27.31 30.76 -32.49
CA HIS A 382 -27.75 29.77 -31.52
C HIS A 382 -26.59 28.89 -31.04
N SER A 383 -26.58 28.58 -29.75
CA SER A 383 -25.66 27.59 -29.17
C SER A 383 -26.19 26.18 -29.42
N ILE A 384 -25.47 25.41 -30.23
CA ILE A 384 -25.83 24.05 -30.61
C ILE A 384 -24.89 23.08 -29.92
N GLN A 385 -25.46 22.13 -29.18
CA GLN A 385 -24.72 21.11 -28.45
C GLN A 385 -25.05 19.71 -28.98
N PHE A 386 -24.02 18.88 -29.13
CA PHE A 386 -24.17 17.46 -29.47
C PHE A 386 -23.53 16.62 -28.38
N ARG A 387 -24.29 15.72 -27.78
CA ARG A 387 -23.79 14.80 -26.73
C ARG A 387 -24.15 13.38 -27.07
N GLY A 388 -23.25 12.44 -26.84
CA GLY A 388 -23.53 11.05 -27.18
C GLY A 388 -22.52 10.06 -26.67
N ASN A 389 -22.72 8.82 -27.09
CA ASN A 389 -21.87 7.69 -26.74
C ASN A 389 -21.45 6.89 -27.97
N PHE A 390 -20.18 6.53 -28.03
CA PHE A 390 -19.64 5.49 -28.90
C PHE A 390 -19.89 4.10 -28.29
N SER A 391 -20.11 3.11 -29.15
CA SER A 391 -20.24 1.71 -28.73
C SER A 391 -18.90 1.13 -28.28
N GLN A 392 -17.80 1.64 -28.83
CA GLN A 392 -16.41 1.31 -28.53
C GLN A 392 -15.77 2.40 -27.66
N SER A 393 -14.81 1.99 -26.83
CA SER A 393 -13.95 2.95 -26.13
C SER A 393 -12.92 3.52 -27.09
N VAL A 394 -12.71 4.84 -27.04
CA VAL A 394 -11.65 5.54 -27.77
C VAL A 394 -10.67 6.22 -26.80
N GLU A 395 -9.46 6.47 -27.28
CA GLU A 395 -8.51 7.35 -26.58
C GLU A 395 -9.11 8.76 -26.44
N GLN A 396 -8.72 9.48 -25.39
CA GLN A 396 -9.16 10.86 -25.20
C GLN A 396 -8.74 11.71 -26.41
N PHE A 397 -9.68 12.43 -26.99
CA PHE A 397 -9.42 13.32 -28.13
C PHE A 397 -10.14 14.64 -27.97
N GLN A 398 -9.60 15.66 -28.64
CA GLN A 398 -10.20 16.98 -28.74
C GLN A 398 -9.88 17.55 -30.13
N SER A 399 -10.86 18.21 -30.74
CA SER A 399 -10.71 18.98 -31.98
C SER A 399 -11.24 20.38 -31.72
N GLY A 400 -10.34 21.37 -31.71
CA GLY A 400 -10.67 22.78 -31.48
C GLY A 400 -11.19 23.53 -32.71
N ASN A 401 -11.20 22.87 -33.87
CA ASN A 401 -11.57 23.43 -35.17
C ASN A 401 -12.51 22.48 -35.95
N ALA A 402 -13.45 21.88 -35.23
CA ALA A 402 -14.40 20.94 -35.81
C ALA A 402 -15.43 21.68 -36.68
N THR A 403 -15.53 21.28 -37.94
CA THR A 403 -16.54 21.75 -38.89
C THR A 403 -17.74 20.82 -38.88
N LEU A 404 -18.91 21.36 -38.51
CA LEU A 404 -20.22 20.73 -38.70
C LEU A 404 -20.76 21.08 -40.08
N LYS A 405 -21.23 20.10 -40.84
CA LYS A 405 -21.95 20.25 -42.11
C LYS A 405 -23.40 19.78 -41.93
N TYR A 406 -24.35 20.61 -42.35
CA TYR A 406 -25.78 20.41 -42.14
C TYR A 406 -26.59 21.06 -43.27
N ASP A 407 -27.86 20.68 -43.45
CA ASP A 407 -28.74 21.26 -44.48
C ASP A 407 -29.54 22.46 -43.93
N THR A 408 -30.23 22.28 -42.80
CA THR A 408 -30.99 23.33 -42.10
C THR A 408 -30.77 23.23 -40.59
N ILE A 409 -31.00 24.33 -39.85
CA ILE A 409 -30.83 24.32 -38.38
C ILE A 409 -31.88 23.42 -37.71
N GLU A 410 -33.06 23.27 -38.31
CA GLU A 410 -34.12 22.38 -37.85
C GLU A 410 -33.71 20.90 -37.93
N ASP A 411 -32.74 20.56 -38.78
CA ASP A 411 -32.17 19.21 -38.81
C ASP A 411 -31.30 18.94 -37.57
N LEU A 412 -30.79 19.96 -36.87
CA LEU A 412 -29.94 19.82 -35.68
C LEU A 412 -30.76 19.65 -34.39
N VAL A 413 -31.83 18.85 -34.45
CA VAL A 413 -32.69 18.55 -33.29
C VAL A 413 -32.92 17.05 -33.17
N GLY A 414 -32.80 16.54 -31.94
CA GLY A 414 -33.16 15.17 -31.59
C GLY A 414 -32.05 14.15 -31.79
N SER A 415 -32.44 12.87 -31.83
CA SER A 415 -31.52 11.74 -31.78
C SER A 415 -30.96 11.38 -33.15
N TYR A 416 -29.65 11.12 -33.19
CA TYR A 416 -28.88 10.72 -34.35
C TYR A 416 -28.05 9.48 -34.04
N VAL A 417 -27.90 8.62 -35.04
CA VAL A 417 -27.05 7.43 -35.00
C VAL A 417 -25.86 7.64 -35.94
N ILE A 418 -24.70 7.13 -35.58
CA ILE A 418 -23.52 7.14 -36.45
C ILE A 418 -23.79 6.27 -37.68
N ASP A 419 -23.81 6.91 -38.85
CA ASP A 419 -24.07 6.28 -40.16
C ASP A 419 -22.86 5.45 -40.57
N THR A 420 -23.06 4.13 -40.71
CA THR A 420 -22.05 3.16 -41.14
C THR A 420 -22.12 2.82 -42.62
N ALA A 421 -23.13 3.33 -43.36
CA ALA A 421 -23.42 2.90 -44.72
C ALA A 421 -22.55 3.57 -45.81
N GLN A 422 -21.91 4.71 -45.50
CA GLN A 422 -21.11 5.47 -46.46
C GLN A 422 -19.61 5.46 -46.13
N THR A 423 -19.16 6.48 -45.40
CA THR A 423 -17.76 6.62 -44.97
C THR A 423 -17.69 6.30 -43.50
N PRO A 424 -16.86 5.33 -43.07
CA PRO A 424 -16.77 4.95 -41.68
C PRO A 424 -16.40 6.16 -40.83
N SER A 425 -17.28 6.49 -39.89
CA SER A 425 -16.97 7.46 -38.85
C SER A 425 -15.77 6.95 -38.07
N HIS A 426 -14.84 7.85 -37.73
CA HIS A 426 -13.61 7.48 -37.03
C HIS A 426 -13.07 8.63 -36.18
N VAL A 427 -12.35 8.27 -35.13
CA VAL A 427 -11.29 9.12 -34.58
C VAL A 427 -9.99 8.53 -35.08
N GLY A 428 -9.33 9.23 -36.01
CA GLY A 428 -8.03 8.87 -36.55
C GLY A 428 -6.89 9.44 -35.72
N ASN A 429 -5.67 9.12 -36.12
CA ASN A 429 -4.47 9.60 -35.42
C ASN A 429 -4.39 11.13 -35.35
N SER A 430 -4.94 11.86 -36.33
CA SER A 430 -4.84 13.33 -36.40
C SER A 430 -6.15 14.02 -36.74
N ASP A 431 -7.24 13.27 -36.91
CA ASP A 431 -8.52 13.77 -37.38
C ASP A 431 -9.71 13.07 -36.72
N VAL A 432 -10.86 13.72 -36.75
CA VAL A 432 -12.14 13.15 -36.38
C VAL A 432 -13.11 13.34 -37.53
N VAL A 433 -13.84 12.28 -37.88
CA VAL A 433 -14.90 12.31 -38.89
C VAL A 433 -16.10 11.55 -38.35
N LEU A 434 -17.22 12.22 -38.14
CA LEU A 434 -18.49 11.62 -37.75
C LEU A 434 -19.53 11.88 -38.84
N SER A 435 -20.06 10.82 -39.44
CA SER A 435 -21.24 10.85 -40.29
C SER A 435 -22.43 10.38 -39.47
N LEU A 436 -23.50 11.16 -39.41
CA LEU A 436 -24.64 10.95 -38.53
C LEU A 436 -25.93 10.97 -39.33
N ALA A 437 -26.90 10.12 -38.98
CA ALA A 437 -28.22 10.11 -39.57
C ALA A 437 -29.33 9.97 -38.52
N ASN A 438 -30.45 10.66 -38.69
CA ASN A 438 -31.64 10.50 -37.84
C ASN A 438 -32.65 9.50 -38.44
N HIS A 439 -33.73 9.22 -37.71
CA HIS A 439 -34.80 8.33 -38.16
C HIS A 439 -35.54 8.81 -39.42
N ALA A 440 -35.47 10.10 -39.75
CA ALA A 440 -36.03 10.68 -40.96
C ALA A 440 -35.06 10.65 -42.16
N GLY A 441 -33.86 10.07 -41.99
CA GLY A 441 -32.84 10.00 -43.03
C GLY A 441 -32.07 11.29 -43.28
N LYS A 442 -32.24 12.31 -42.44
CA LYS A 442 -31.44 13.54 -42.49
C LYS A 442 -30.02 13.24 -42.04
N LYS A 443 -29.04 13.81 -42.75
CA LYS A 443 -27.62 13.53 -42.54
C LYS A 443 -26.88 14.78 -42.12
N VAL A 444 -25.99 14.63 -41.16
CA VAL A 444 -25.05 15.67 -40.75
C VAL A 444 -23.65 15.08 -40.65
N LYS A 445 -22.62 15.92 -40.85
CA LYS A 445 -21.23 15.46 -40.84
C LYS A 445 -20.36 16.39 -40.02
N ILE A 446 -19.58 15.82 -39.10
CA ILE A 446 -18.58 16.54 -38.31
C ILE A 446 -17.21 16.12 -38.82
N THR A 447 -16.33 17.08 -39.10
CA THR A 447 -14.94 16.82 -39.47
C THR A 447 -14.03 17.81 -38.76
N GLY A 448 -12.89 17.38 -38.24
CA GLY A 448 -11.91 18.30 -37.66
C GLY A 448 -10.56 17.65 -37.45
N SER A 449 -9.53 18.48 -37.29
CA SER A 449 -8.20 18.01 -36.89
C SER A 449 -8.16 17.88 -35.37
N LEU A 450 -7.45 16.87 -34.87
CA LEU A 450 -7.24 16.72 -33.44
C LEU A 450 -6.20 17.74 -32.95
N SER A 451 -6.44 18.32 -31.78
CA SER A 451 -5.50 19.19 -31.07
C SER A 451 -4.23 18.44 -30.66
N PHE A 452 -4.37 17.14 -30.36
CA PHE A 452 -3.28 16.24 -30.04
C PHE A 452 -3.47 14.92 -30.81
N PRO A 453 -2.42 14.39 -31.46
CA PRO A 453 -2.52 13.10 -32.12
C PRO A 453 -2.80 11.96 -31.12
N ILE A 454 -3.61 10.98 -31.53
CA ILE A 454 -3.85 9.75 -30.76
C ILE A 454 -3.12 8.55 -31.37
N SER A 455 -2.95 7.50 -30.58
CA SER A 455 -2.07 6.38 -30.90
C SER A 455 -2.60 5.53 -32.06
N GLU A 456 -3.92 5.31 -32.12
CA GLU A 456 -4.55 4.42 -33.09
C GLU A 456 -5.86 5.00 -33.64
N ARG A 457 -6.14 4.69 -34.91
CA ARG A 457 -7.42 5.01 -35.53
C ARG A 457 -8.51 4.05 -35.07
N SER A 458 -9.60 4.61 -34.55
CA SER A 458 -10.79 3.86 -34.15
C SER A 458 -11.95 4.15 -35.08
N THR A 459 -12.46 3.14 -35.77
CA THR A 459 -13.78 3.21 -36.45
C THR A 459 -14.88 3.26 -35.41
N LEU A 460 -15.93 4.04 -35.64
CA LEU A 460 -16.95 4.39 -34.65
C LEU A 460 -18.34 3.92 -35.05
N THR A 461 -19.10 3.48 -34.04
CA THR A 461 -20.55 3.33 -34.06
C THR A 461 -21.08 3.96 -32.78
N GLY A 462 -22.36 4.33 -32.73
CA GLY A 462 -22.90 5.01 -31.57
C GLY A 462 -24.08 5.90 -31.89
N GLN A 463 -24.45 6.72 -30.92
CA GLN A 463 -25.59 7.62 -31.03
C GLN A 463 -25.37 8.87 -30.20
N GLY A 464 -26.04 9.96 -30.57
CA GLY A 464 -26.03 11.21 -29.82
C GLY A 464 -27.32 11.98 -30.02
N ILE A 465 -27.48 13.04 -29.24
CA ILE A 465 -28.62 13.95 -29.29
C ILE A 465 -28.13 15.37 -29.53
N TRP A 466 -28.77 16.07 -30.45
CA TRP A 466 -28.59 17.50 -30.67
C TRP A 466 -29.56 18.30 -29.80
N ILE A 467 -29.03 19.36 -29.18
CA ILE A 467 -29.75 20.27 -28.30
C ILE A 467 -29.46 21.69 -28.78
N ILE A 468 -30.53 22.43 -29.10
CA ILE A 468 -30.46 23.87 -29.44
C ILE A 468 -30.77 24.64 -28.16
N GLN A 469 -29.83 25.47 -27.73
CA GLN A 469 -30.05 26.42 -26.65
C GLN A 469 -30.47 27.76 -27.26
N HIS A 470 -31.66 28.22 -26.91
CA HIS A 470 -32.09 29.59 -27.16
C HIS A 470 -31.60 30.44 -25.98
N ASP A 471 -30.67 31.36 -26.26
CA ASP A 471 -30.26 32.39 -25.31
C ASP A 471 -31.36 33.45 -25.11
#